data_AF-R6M1M8-F1
#
_entry.id   AF-R6M1M8-F1
#
_cell.length_a   1.000
_cell.length_b   1.000
_cell.length_c   1.000
_cell.angle_alpha   90.00
_cell.angle_beta   90.00
_cell.angle_gamma   90.00
#
_symmetry.space_group_name_H-M   'P 1'
#
loop_
_entity.id
_entity.type
_entity.pdbx_description
1 polymer ?
#
loop_
_entity_poly.entity_id
_entity_poly.type
_entity_poly.pdbx_seq_one_letter_code
_entity_poly.pdbx_strand_id
1 'polypeptide(L)'
;MKAATKKREPDTIRRRSSYNRSLRKDNRQLFSMCVPGIILLALFAYLPMFGLVLAFKNYKFNLGIFGSEWVGFKNFEFFFTSGTFGRLIRNTLGLNLLFLLCNTVITVLLALLLYEINNRHAIKAFQTVIFLPFIVSWVAASYALYANLADVNGIVNGILTFFGKETVSWYTTPTWWPYILLVCYLWKNMGYGIIIYYGNLLSIDKSYFEAAQLDGATRWQVMWKISYPFIRPIVTMFFILSLGRIFSADFGMFYYLTKNSSMLYSVTDVIDTYVYRALRVTGDVGMSTAIGLCQSVVGFIILVVANKITKKINGEGTLF
;
A
#
# COMPACT_ATOMS: atom_id res chain seq x y z
N MET A 1 30.86 78.20 36.82
CA MET A 1 31.98 77.24 36.83
C MET A 1 31.40 75.85 36.57
N LYS A 2 32.08 75.04 35.74
CA LYS A 2 31.61 73.87 34.98
C LYS A 2 30.90 72.77 35.81
N ALA A 3 29.77 72.26 35.31
CA ALA A 3 29.23 70.95 35.70
C ALA A 3 29.45 69.96 34.53
N ALA A 4 30.21 68.90 34.81
CA ALA A 4 30.61 67.89 33.84
C ALA A 4 29.51 66.84 33.62
N THR A 5 29.12 66.64 32.35
CA THR A 5 28.23 65.57 31.90
C THR A 5 29.01 64.29 31.63
N LYS A 6 28.81 63.26 32.46
CA LYS A 6 29.32 61.90 32.24
C LYS A 6 28.40 61.16 31.27
N LYS A 7 28.87 60.94 30.04
CA LYS A 7 28.18 60.18 28.98
C LYS A 7 28.18 58.68 29.34
N ARG A 8 27.01 58.05 29.44
CA ARG A 8 26.86 56.58 29.48
C ARG A 8 26.75 56.06 28.05
N GLU A 9 27.61 55.12 27.66
CA GLU A 9 27.53 54.40 26.39
C GLU A 9 26.50 53.26 26.43
N PRO A 10 25.89 52.86 25.30
CA PRO A 10 24.81 51.88 25.26
C PRO A 10 25.30 50.42 25.08
N ASP A 11 24.84 49.54 25.97
CA ASP A 11 24.97 48.07 26.00
C ASP A 11 24.41 47.36 24.74
N THR A 12 25.09 47.46 23.60
CA THR A 12 24.57 46.90 22.33
C THR A 12 25.26 45.61 21.88
N ILE A 13 26.38 45.20 22.49
CA ILE A 13 27.19 44.08 21.98
C ILE A 13 26.82 42.71 22.60
N ARG A 14 26.17 42.66 23.77
CA ARG A 14 25.89 41.38 24.48
C ARG A 14 24.65 40.60 24.00
N ARG A 15 23.72 41.19 23.24
CA ARG A 15 22.45 40.52 22.88
C ARG A 15 22.56 39.49 21.73
N ARG A 16 23.45 39.65 20.76
CA ARG A 16 23.58 38.71 19.61
C ARG A 16 24.16 37.35 19.99
N SER A 17 25.07 37.27 20.97
CA SER A 17 25.65 36.00 21.42
C SER A 17 24.65 35.10 22.17
N SER A 18 23.65 35.69 22.85
CA SER A 18 22.67 34.92 23.61
C SER A 18 21.65 34.23 22.69
N TYR A 19 21.20 34.94 21.66
CA TYR A 19 20.22 34.46 20.68
C TYR A 19 20.74 33.28 19.83
N ASN A 20 21.98 33.34 19.34
CA ASN A 20 22.58 32.21 18.62
C ASN A 20 22.86 31.00 19.51
N ARG A 21 23.03 31.22 20.83
CA ARG A 21 23.29 30.16 21.81
C ARG A 21 21.99 29.50 22.30
N SER A 22 20.88 30.25 22.36
CA SER A 22 19.54 29.69 22.58
C SER A 22 19.08 28.89 21.36
N LEU A 23 19.19 29.45 20.14
CA LEU A 23 18.87 28.72 18.89
C LEU A 23 19.66 27.40 18.75
N ARG A 24 20.93 27.37 19.16
CA ARG A 24 21.73 26.12 19.17
C ARG A 24 21.28 25.12 20.25
N LYS A 25 20.81 25.59 21.40
CA LYS A 25 20.26 24.72 22.47
C LYS A 25 18.88 24.18 22.10
N ASP A 26 18.03 25.03 21.54
CA ASP A 26 16.68 24.68 21.09
C ASP A 26 16.77 23.69 19.93
N ASN A 27 17.68 23.90 18.98
CA ASN A 27 17.95 22.92 17.92
C ASN A 27 18.49 21.60 18.49
N ARG A 28 19.36 21.61 19.52
CA ARG A 28 19.83 20.36 20.16
C ARG A 28 18.70 19.59 20.84
N GLN A 29 17.75 20.28 21.48
CA GLN A 29 16.57 19.64 22.06
C GLN A 29 15.69 19.02 20.96
N LEU A 30 15.41 19.77 19.89
CA LEU A 30 14.66 19.26 18.74
C LEU A 30 15.35 18.06 18.08
N PHE A 31 16.67 18.11 17.85
CA PHE A 31 17.43 16.98 17.34
C PHE A 31 17.39 15.77 18.28
N SER A 32 17.46 15.99 19.60
CA SER A 32 17.41 14.89 20.58
C SER A 32 16.07 14.14 20.57
N MET A 33 14.96 14.83 20.25
CA MET A 33 13.64 14.20 20.09
C MET A 33 13.58 13.32 18.82
N CYS A 34 14.36 13.63 17.79
CA CYS A 34 14.44 12.82 16.57
C CYS A 34 15.35 11.59 16.71
N VAL A 35 16.31 11.60 17.66
CA VAL A 35 17.32 10.54 17.81
C VAL A 35 16.69 9.14 17.94
N PRO A 36 15.68 8.88 18.79
CA PRO A 36 15.08 7.56 18.89
C PRO A 36 14.49 7.07 17.55
N GLY A 37 13.83 7.97 16.82
CA GLY A 37 13.28 7.67 15.49
C GLY A 37 14.37 7.33 14.46
N ILE A 38 15.47 8.09 14.45
CA ILE A 38 16.61 7.84 13.58
C ILE A 38 17.28 6.50 13.92
N ILE A 39 17.44 6.17 15.20
CA ILE A 39 18.02 4.90 15.65
C ILE A 39 17.16 3.73 15.18
N LEU A 40 15.84 3.79 15.40
CA LEU A 40 14.92 2.74 14.95
C LEU A 40 14.99 2.57 13.42
N LEU A 41 15.03 3.67 12.69
CA LEU A 41 15.11 3.67 11.24
C LEU A 41 16.47 3.10 10.75
N ALA A 42 17.57 3.43 11.41
CA ALA A 42 18.89 2.88 11.10
C ALA A 42 18.95 1.37 11.37
N LEU A 43 18.44 0.90 12.51
CA LEU A 43 18.49 -0.50 12.92
C LEU A 43 17.52 -1.40 12.17
N PHE A 44 16.30 -0.93 11.87
CA PHE A 44 15.26 -1.78 11.28
C PHE A 44 15.04 -1.56 9.78
N ALA A 45 15.50 -0.44 9.21
CA ALA A 45 15.39 -0.20 7.76
C ALA A 45 16.75 -0.26 7.05
N TYR A 46 17.78 0.45 7.53
CA TYR A 46 19.08 0.50 6.83
C TYR A 46 20.00 -0.68 7.13
N LEU A 47 20.07 -1.14 8.38
CA LEU A 47 20.93 -2.28 8.76
C LEU A 47 20.56 -3.56 7.98
N PRO A 48 19.27 -3.93 7.81
CA PRO A 48 18.91 -5.10 7.00
C PRO A 48 19.28 -4.97 5.51
N MET A 49 19.45 -3.76 4.98
CA MET A 49 19.87 -3.56 3.58
C MET A 49 21.27 -4.12 3.31
N PHE A 50 22.13 -4.26 4.34
CA PHE A 50 23.39 -4.98 4.19
C PHE A 50 23.18 -6.43 3.74
N GLY A 51 22.07 -7.04 4.14
CA GLY A 51 21.67 -8.39 3.71
C GLY A 51 21.42 -8.53 2.21
N LEU A 52 21.21 -7.43 1.47
CA LEU A 52 21.04 -7.46 0.01
C LEU A 52 22.28 -8.01 -0.72
N VAL A 53 23.45 -7.99 -0.08
CA VAL A 53 24.66 -8.65 -0.58
C VAL A 53 24.45 -10.15 -0.82
N LEU A 54 23.53 -10.79 -0.08
CA LEU A 54 23.20 -12.20 -0.26
C LEU A 54 22.60 -12.50 -1.63
N ALA A 55 21.99 -11.52 -2.30
CA ALA A 55 21.52 -11.68 -3.68
C ALA A 55 22.65 -12.06 -4.65
N PHE A 56 23.89 -11.71 -4.34
CA PHE A 56 25.06 -11.96 -5.18
C PHE A 56 25.95 -13.11 -4.69
N LYS A 57 25.51 -13.83 -3.64
CA LYS A 57 26.26 -14.91 -3.01
C LYS A 57 25.52 -16.25 -3.08
N ASN A 58 26.28 -17.34 -3.16
CA ASN A 58 25.76 -18.68 -2.90
C ASN A 58 25.78 -18.92 -1.39
N TYR A 59 24.76 -18.40 -0.71
CA TYR A 59 24.72 -18.37 0.74
C TYR A 59 24.59 -19.78 1.32
N LYS A 60 25.58 -20.17 2.13
CA LYS A 60 25.53 -21.39 2.94
C LYS A 60 25.52 -21.02 4.42
N PHE A 61 24.54 -21.54 5.16
CA PHE A 61 24.34 -21.21 6.58
C PHE A 61 25.59 -21.47 7.44
N ASN A 62 26.34 -22.53 7.14
CA ASN A 62 27.56 -22.89 7.85
C ASN A 62 28.75 -21.95 7.61
N LEU A 63 28.80 -21.24 6.49
CA LEU A 63 29.89 -20.31 6.13
C LEU A 63 29.54 -18.85 6.47
N GLY A 64 28.29 -18.57 6.81
CA GLY A 64 27.79 -17.22 7.07
C GLY A 64 27.88 -16.30 5.85
N ILE A 65 27.67 -15.00 6.07
CA ILE A 65 27.63 -14.00 4.98
C ILE A 65 29.01 -13.82 4.34
N PHE A 66 30.07 -13.74 5.13
CA PHE A 66 31.41 -13.44 4.62
C PHE A 66 32.12 -14.65 3.99
N GLY A 67 31.91 -15.85 4.52
CA GLY A 67 32.51 -17.08 3.99
C GLY A 67 31.79 -17.69 2.79
N SER A 68 30.56 -17.27 2.50
CA SER A 68 29.82 -17.72 1.31
C SER A 68 30.40 -17.13 0.02
N GLU A 69 30.53 -17.98 -1.01
CA GLU A 69 31.11 -17.65 -2.31
C GLU A 69 30.30 -16.59 -3.07
N TRP A 70 31.01 -15.68 -3.75
CA TRP A 70 30.40 -14.69 -4.62
C TRP A 70 30.07 -15.33 -5.97
N VAL A 71 28.79 -15.28 -6.37
CA VAL A 71 28.30 -15.87 -7.61
C VAL A 71 27.80 -14.83 -8.61
N GLY A 72 27.93 -13.55 -8.30
CA GLY A 72 27.49 -12.46 -9.19
C GLY A 72 25.99 -12.53 -9.44
N PHE A 73 25.58 -12.56 -10.72
CA PHE A 73 24.17 -12.51 -11.11
C PHE A 73 23.48 -13.88 -11.24
N LYS A 74 24.14 -14.99 -10.87
CA LYS A 74 23.57 -16.34 -11.05
C LYS A 74 22.21 -16.54 -10.37
N ASN A 75 22.01 -15.97 -9.18
CA ASN A 75 20.73 -16.04 -8.46
C ASN A 75 19.58 -15.35 -9.22
N PHE A 76 19.90 -14.30 -9.98
CA PHE A 76 18.94 -13.58 -10.82
C PHE A 76 18.61 -14.40 -12.06
N GLU A 77 19.65 -14.88 -12.76
CA GLU A 77 19.50 -15.72 -13.95
C GLU A 77 18.65 -16.96 -13.66
N PHE A 78 18.94 -17.67 -12.57
CA PHE A 78 18.21 -18.85 -12.15
C PHE A 78 16.71 -18.59 -11.99
N PHE A 79 16.34 -17.42 -11.45
CA PHE A 79 14.93 -17.01 -11.36
C PHE A 79 14.33 -16.76 -12.75
N PHE A 80 15.01 -16.02 -13.63
CA PHE A 80 14.49 -15.73 -14.98
C PHE A 80 14.36 -16.98 -15.86
N THR A 81 15.28 -17.94 -15.73
CA THR A 81 15.28 -19.20 -16.48
C THR A 81 14.33 -20.24 -15.88
N SER A 82 13.81 -20.01 -14.67
CA SER A 82 12.86 -20.94 -14.06
C SER A 82 11.56 -21.01 -14.86
N GLY A 83 11.06 -22.22 -15.11
CA GLY A 83 9.79 -22.43 -15.81
C GLY A 83 8.56 -21.82 -15.10
N THR A 84 8.73 -21.31 -13.87
CA THR A 84 7.69 -20.68 -13.06
C THR A 84 7.66 -19.16 -13.20
N PHE A 85 8.74 -18.53 -13.66
CA PHE A 85 8.88 -17.07 -13.73
C PHE A 85 7.72 -16.35 -14.42
N GLY A 86 7.41 -16.77 -15.66
CA GLY A 86 6.36 -16.14 -16.46
C GLY A 86 4.98 -16.20 -15.79
N ARG A 87 4.68 -17.33 -15.13
CA ARG A 87 3.44 -17.50 -14.36
C ARG A 87 3.40 -16.57 -13.15
N LEU A 88 4.50 -16.50 -12.38
CA LEU A 88 4.59 -15.66 -11.19
C LEU A 88 4.42 -14.19 -11.53
N ILE A 89 5.07 -13.70 -12.59
CA ILE A 89 4.91 -12.32 -13.06
C ILE A 89 3.48 -12.06 -13.53
N ARG A 90 2.92 -12.95 -14.36
CA ARG A 90 1.55 -12.81 -14.87
C ARG A 90 0.55 -12.72 -13.72
N ASN A 91 0.65 -13.62 -12.74
CA ASN A 91 -0.27 -13.64 -11.61
C ASN A 91 -0.06 -12.42 -10.70
N THR A 92 1.20 -12.07 -10.37
CA THR A 92 1.50 -10.92 -9.49
C THR A 92 1.04 -9.61 -10.10
N LEU A 93 1.47 -9.32 -11.33
CA LEU A 93 1.08 -8.07 -12.01
C LEU A 93 -0.38 -8.06 -12.40
N GLY A 94 -0.89 -9.16 -12.97
CA GLY A 94 -2.28 -9.25 -13.41
C GLY A 94 -3.26 -9.05 -12.27
N LEU A 95 -3.04 -9.74 -11.13
CA LEU A 95 -3.92 -9.61 -9.98
C LEU A 95 -3.73 -8.28 -9.25
N ASN A 96 -2.49 -7.80 -9.05
CA ASN A 96 -2.29 -6.50 -8.40
C ASN A 96 -2.85 -5.36 -9.24
N LEU A 97 -2.74 -5.41 -10.57
CA LEU A 97 -3.35 -4.43 -11.45
C LEU A 97 -4.88 -4.50 -11.38
N LEU A 98 -5.46 -5.71 -11.40
CA LEU A 98 -6.90 -5.92 -11.25
C LEU A 98 -7.40 -5.34 -9.92
N PHE A 99 -6.72 -5.66 -8.81
CA PHE A 99 -7.06 -5.15 -7.48
C PHE A 99 -6.93 -3.64 -7.41
N LEU A 100 -5.84 -3.08 -7.92
CA LEU A 100 -5.61 -1.64 -7.94
C LEU A 100 -6.70 -0.89 -8.71
N LEU A 101 -7.00 -1.31 -9.94
CA LEU A 101 -7.98 -0.64 -10.80
C LEU A 101 -9.39 -0.75 -10.21
N CYS A 102 -9.82 -1.97 -9.88
CA CYS A 102 -11.16 -2.19 -9.32
C CYS A 102 -11.33 -1.48 -7.98
N ASN A 103 -10.35 -1.57 -7.07
CA ASN A 103 -10.44 -0.90 -5.77
C ASN A 103 -10.47 0.61 -5.94
N THR A 104 -9.60 1.19 -6.77
CA THR A 104 -9.61 2.65 -6.99
C THR A 104 -10.96 3.12 -7.52
N VAL A 105 -11.50 2.47 -8.55
CA VAL A 105 -12.79 2.85 -9.16
C VAL A 105 -13.93 2.70 -8.16
N ILE A 106 -14.05 1.54 -7.51
CA ILE A 106 -15.15 1.24 -6.59
C ILE A 106 -15.10 2.15 -5.36
N THR A 107 -13.92 2.33 -4.76
CA THR A 107 -13.74 3.19 -3.58
C THR A 107 -14.07 4.65 -3.89
N VAL A 108 -13.60 5.18 -5.02
CA VAL A 108 -13.92 6.57 -5.43
C VAL A 108 -15.42 6.73 -5.69
N LEU A 109 -16.03 5.80 -6.44
CA LEU A 109 -17.45 5.85 -6.74
C LEU A 109 -18.29 5.81 -5.46
N LEU A 110 -18.00 4.87 -4.56
CA LEU A 110 -18.73 4.75 -3.30
C LEU A 110 -18.51 5.95 -2.38
N ALA A 111 -17.33 6.56 -2.36
CA ALA A 111 -17.09 7.77 -1.60
C ALA A 111 -17.90 8.97 -2.12
N LEU A 112 -17.98 9.13 -3.45
CA LEU A 112 -18.80 10.17 -4.09
C LEU A 112 -20.29 9.93 -3.83
N LEU A 113 -20.79 8.70 -3.96
CA LEU A 113 -22.18 8.35 -3.66
C LEU A 113 -22.51 8.58 -2.18
N LEU A 114 -21.59 8.24 -1.27
CA LEU A 114 -21.76 8.48 0.17
C LEU A 114 -21.82 9.97 0.50
N TYR A 115 -21.12 10.82 -0.25
CA TYR A 115 -21.14 12.27 -0.08
C TYR A 115 -22.48 12.91 -0.47
N GLU A 116 -23.20 12.31 -1.43
CA GLU A 116 -24.54 12.79 -1.82
C GLU A 116 -25.65 12.39 -0.81
N ILE A 117 -25.36 11.53 0.17
CA ILE A 117 -26.32 11.13 1.20
C ILE A 117 -26.45 12.26 2.24
N ASN A 118 -27.67 12.75 2.46
CA ASN A 118 -27.94 13.80 3.46
C ASN A 118 -28.07 13.27 4.91
N ASN A 119 -28.46 12.00 5.09
CA ASN A 119 -28.72 11.45 6.42
C ASN A 119 -27.42 11.09 7.15
N ARG A 120 -27.05 11.92 8.13
CA ARG A 120 -25.84 11.74 8.96
C ARG A 120 -25.77 10.38 9.67
N HIS A 121 -26.91 9.82 10.09
CA HIS A 121 -26.94 8.51 10.75
C HIS A 121 -26.66 7.39 9.74
N ALA A 122 -27.23 7.49 8.54
CA ALA A 122 -26.98 6.52 7.47
C ALA A 122 -25.49 6.52 7.06
N ILE A 123 -24.88 7.70 6.94
CA ILE A 123 -23.46 7.83 6.62
C ILE A 123 -22.60 7.17 7.69
N LYS A 124 -22.84 7.48 8.98
CA LYS A 124 -22.07 6.89 10.10
C LYS A 124 -22.25 5.38 10.19
N ALA A 125 -23.47 4.87 9.98
CA ALA A 125 -23.75 3.44 9.95
C ALA A 125 -22.99 2.76 8.81
N PHE A 126 -23.05 3.32 7.60
CA PHE A 126 -22.34 2.81 6.44
C PHE A 126 -20.82 2.80 6.66
N GLN A 127 -20.24 3.90 7.16
CA GLN A 127 -18.81 4.00 7.46
C GLN A 127 -18.36 2.96 8.49
N THR A 128 -19.14 2.75 9.54
CA THR A 128 -18.84 1.73 10.57
C THR A 128 -18.81 0.33 9.96
N VAL A 129 -19.83 -0.02 9.18
CA VAL A 129 -19.95 -1.36 8.57
C VAL A 129 -18.87 -1.61 7.53
N ILE A 130 -18.61 -0.63 6.64
CA ILE A 130 -17.65 -0.79 5.55
C ILE A 130 -16.20 -0.77 6.04
N PHE A 131 -15.92 -0.14 7.18
CA PHE A 131 -14.58 -0.09 7.78
C PHE A 131 -14.22 -1.35 8.56
N LEU A 132 -15.19 -2.02 9.17
CA LEU A 132 -14.96 -3.19 10.05
C LEU A 132 -14.07 -4.28 9.40
N PRO A 133 -14.27 -4.68 8.13
CA PRO A 133 -13.41 -5.64 7.45
C PRO A 133 -11.92 -5.30 7.45
N PHE A 134 -11.58 -4.00 7.40
CA PHE A 134 -10.19 -3.54 7.34
C PHE A 134 -9.37 -4.04 8.54
N ILE A 135 -10.01 -4.19 9.71
CA ILE A 135 -9.38 -4.62 10.96
C ILE A 135 -9.17 -6.15 11.02
N VAL A 136 -9.94 -6.93 10.26
CA VAL A 136 -9.92 -8.40 10.31
C VAL A 136 -8.62 -8.97 9.74
N SER A 137 -7.90 -9.83 10.47
CA SER A 137 -6.68 -10.45 9.92
C SER A 137 -6.98 -11.38 8.74
N TRP A 138 -6.05 -11.50 7.78
CA TRP A 138 -6.21 -12.43 6.66
C TRP A 138 -6.31 -13.89 7.11
N VAL A 139 -5.69 -14.24 8.24
CA VAL A 139 -5.83 -15.56 8.86
C VAL A 139 -7.28 -15.82 9.26
N ALA A 140 -7.91 -14.92 10.03
CA ALA A 140 -9.30 -15.06 10.44
C ALA A 140 -10.26 -15.06 9.23
N ALA A 141 -10.02 -14.16 8.27
CA ALA A 141 -10.79 -14.11 7.02
C ALA A 141 -10.69 -15.42 6.23
N SER A 142 -9.53 -16.09 6.23
CA SER A 142 -9.36 -17.37 5.54
C SER A 142 -10.20 -18.50 6.14
N TYR A 143 -10.37 -18.54 7.46
CA TYR A 143 -11.24 -19.53 8.11
C TYR A 143 -12.70 -19.27 7.81
N ALA A 144 -13.13 -18.01 7.83
CA ALA A 144 -14.48 -17.63 7.44
C ALA A 144 -14.75 -17.97 5.97
N LEU A 145 -13.82 -17.63 5.06
CA LEU A 145 -13.93 -17.96 3.64
C LEU A 145 -13.98 -19.47 3.42
N TYR A 146 -13.13 -20.23 4.10
CA TYR A 146 -13.13 -21.68 4.03
C TYR A 146 -14.44 -22.30 4.49
N ALA A 147 -15.02 -21.82 5.59
CA ALA A 147 -16.32 -22.31 6.07
C ALA A 147 -17.44 -22.05 5.04
N ASN A 148 -17.38 -20.92 4.32
CA ASN A 148 -18.35 -20.58 3.27
C ASN A 148 -18.15 -21.39 1.98
N LEU A 149 -16.90 -21.66 1.61
CA LEU A 149 -16.49 -22.38 0.39
C LEU A 149 -16.18 -23.86 0.63
N ALA A 150 -16.57 -24.43 1.77
CA ALA A 150 -16.30 -25.83 2.06
C ALA A 150 -17.05 -26.74 1.07
N ASP A 151 -16.38 -27.79 0.60
CA ASP A 151 -16.97 -28.73 -0.35
C ASP A 151 -18.21 -29.41 0.26
N VAL A 152 -18.14 -29.75 1.55
CA VAL A 152 -19.25 -30.30 2.35
C VAL A 152 -19.77 -29.23 3.30
N ASN A 153 -21.09 -29.00 3.31
CA ASN A 153 -21.80 -28.02 4.14
C ASN A 153 -21.39 -26.54 3.94
N GLY A 154 -20.68 -26.21 2.85
CA GLY A 154 -20.38 -24.83 2.51
C GLY A 154 -21.63 -24.07 2.06
N ILE A 155 -21.81 -22.85 2.57
CA ILE A 155 -22.97 -21.99 2.25
C ILE A 155 -23.09 -21.76 0.74
N VAL A 156 -21.97 -21.51 0.06
CA VAL A 156 -21.98 -21.22 -1.38
C VAL A 156 -22.41 -22.44 -2.19
N ASN A 157 -21.90 -23.63 -1.86
CA ASN A 157 -22.33 -24.88 -2.51
C ASN A 157 -23.80 -25.20 -2.18
N GLY A 158 -24.27 -24.93 -0.96
CA GLY A 158 -25.69 -25.04 -0.60
C GLY A 158 -26.59 -24.17 -1.48
N ILE A 159 -26.21 -22.90 -1.69
CA ILE A 159 -26.91 -21.98 -2.60
C ILE A 159 -26.89 -22.50 -4.04
N LEU A 160 -25.75 -23.01 -4.54
CA LEU A 160 -25.68 -23.59 -5.88
C LEU A 160 -26.63 -24.77 -6.05
N THR A 161 -26.64 -25.71 -5.10
CA THR A 161 -27.54 -26.87 -5.13
C THR A 161 -29.01 -26.48 -5.02
N PHE A 162 -29.33 -25.42 -4.27
CA PHE A 162 -30.70 -24.88 -4.20
C PHE A 162 -31.20 -24.39 -5.57
N PHE A 163 -30.32 -23.82 -6.39
CA PHE A 163 -30.61 -23.44 -7.77
C PHE A 163 -30.41 -24.58 -8.79
N GLY A 164 -30.26 -25.83 -8.32
CA GLY A 164 -30.11 -27.02 -9.17
C GLY A 164 -28.76 -27.15 -9.87
N LYS A 165 -27.72 -26.44 -9.41
CA LYS A 165 -26.35 -26.54 -9.95
C LYS A 165 -25.52 -27.55 -9.18
N GLU A 166 -24.50 -28.10 -9.84
CA GLU A 166 -23.51 -28.98 -9.22
C GLU A 166 -22.64 -28.23 -8.21
N THR A 167 -22.15 -28.96 -7.21
CA THR A 167 -21.21 -28.42 -6.23
C THR A 167 -19.84 -28.19 -6.88
N VAL A 168 -19.14 -27.15 -6.42
CA VAL A 168 -17.81 -26.82 -6.90
C VAL A 168 -16.80 -27.13 -5.81
N SER A 169 -15.73 -27.86 -6.15
CA SER A 169 -14.58 -28.00 -5.25
C SER A 169 -13.69 -26.77 -5.37
N TRP A 170 -13.95 -25.78 -4.51
CA TRP A 170 -13.38 -24.43 -4.65
C TRP A 170 -11.86 -24.43 -4.51
N TYR A 171 -11.29 -25.23 -3.60
CA TYR A 171 -9.84 -25.25 -3.34
C TYR A 171 -9.02 -26.12 -4.30
N THR A 172 -9.68 -26.79 -5.24
CA THR A 172 -9.04 -27.59 -6.30
C THR A 172 -9.26 -27.01 -7.69
N THR A 173 -10.28 -26.16 -7.87
CA THR A 173 -10.65 -25.55 -9.16
C THR A 173 -10.08 -24.13 -9.29
N PRO A 174 -9.07 -23.87 -10.15
CA PRO A 174 -8.40 -22.57 -10.21
C PRO A 174 -9.27 -21.43 -10.76
N THR A 175 -10.20 -21.74 -11.67
CA THR A 175 -10.92 -20.76 -12.50
C THR A 175 -11.55 -19.60 -11.73
N TRP A 176 -12.03 -19.84 -10.51
CA TRP A 176 -12.76 -18.86 -9.71
C TRP A 176 -11.87 -17.98 -8.82
N TRP A 177 -10.63 -18.38 -8.57
CA TRP A 177 -9.78 -17.74 -7.56
C TRP A 177 -9.41 -16.29 -7.85
N PRO A 178 -9.12 -15.85 -9.09
CA PRO A 178 -8.91 -14.43 -9.37
C PRO A 178 -10.08 -13.56 -8.91
N TYR A 179 -11.33 -14.04 -9.06
CA TYR A 179 -12.53 -13.33 -8.65
C TYR A 179 -12.75 -13.38 -7.13
N ILE A 180 -12.55 -14.55 -6.51
CA ILE A 180 -12.64 -14.71 -5.05
C ILE A 180 -11.65 -13.77 -4.36
N LEU A 181 -10.39 -13.75 -4.84
CA LEU A 181 -9.36 -12.87 -4.32
C LEU A 181 -9.76 -11.40 -4.51
N LEU A 182 -10.25 -11.01 -5.71
CA LEU A 182 -10.72 -9.64 -5.94
C LEU A 182 -11.82 -9.23 -4.95
N VAL A 183 -12.84 -10.07 -4.75
CA VAL A 183 -13.94 -9.79 -3.81
C VAL A 183 -13.42 -9.66 -2.38
N CYS A 184 -12.56 -10.58 -1.92
CA CYS A 184 -11.96 -10.49 -0.59
C CYS A 184 -11.09 -9.24 -0.42
N TYR A 185 -10.30 -8.90 -1.44
CA TYR A 185 -9.46 -7.69 -1.44
C TYR A 185 -10.32 -6.42 -1.32
N LEU A 186 -11.35 -6.32 -2.15
CA LEU A 186 -12.29 -5.20 -2.15
C LEU A 186 -13.01 -5.09 -0.80
N TRP A 187 -13.58 -6.20 -0.31
CA TRP A 187 -14.28 -6.27 0.97
C TRP A 187 -13.43 -5.73 2.11
N LYS A 188 -12.15 -6.08 2.16
CA LYS A 188 -11.23 -5.63 3.22
C LYS A 188 -10.74 -4.20 3.05
N ASN A 189 -10.39 -3.78 1.84
CA ASN A 189 -9.62 -2.55 1.62
C ASN A 189 -10.47 -1.33 1.23
N MET A 190 -11.64 -1.53 0.62
CA MET A 190 -12.41 -0.40 0.08
C MET A 190 -12.87 0.58 1.17
N GLY A 191 -13.20 0.09 2.36
CA GLY A 191 -13.73 0.92 3.45
C GLY A 191 -12.76 1.97 3.94
N TYR A 192 -11.48 1.62 4.05
CA TYR A 192 -10.42 2.55 4.44
C TYR A 192 -10.30 3.70 3.42
N GLY A 193 -10.28 3.38 2.13
CA GLY A 193 -10.19 4.40 1.08
C GLY A 193 -11.44 5.29 1.01
N ILE A 194 -12.64 4.72 1.22
CA ILE A 194 -13.89 5.48 1.21
C ILE A 194 -13.87 6.56 2.28
N ILE A 195 -13.41 6.23 3.50
CA ILE A 195 -13.33 7.19 4.61
C ILE A 195 -12.37 8.33 4.29
N ILE A 196 -11.22 8.02 3.69
CA ILE A 196 -10.24 9.05 3.31
C ILE A 196 -10.81 9.99 2.25
N TYR A 197 -11.38 9.45 1.18
CA TYR A 197 -11.93 10.26 0.09
C TYR A 197 -13.14 11.07 0.56
N TYR A 198 -14.04 10.46 1.33
CA TYR A 198 -15.17 11.16 1.94
C TYR A 198 -14.72 12.28 2.88
N GLY A 199 -13.73 12.02 3.74
CA GLY A 199 -13.16 13.03 4.64
C GLY A 199 -12.57 14.22 3.89
N ASN A 200 -11.99 13.98 2.71
CA ASN A 200 -11.50 15.07 1.86
C ASN A 200 -12.64 15.85 1.17
N LEU A 201 -13.70 15.18 0.70
CA LEU A 201 -14.88 15.87 0.13
C LEU A 201 -15.55 16.82 1.13
N LEU A 202 -15.47 16.54 2.44
CA LEU A 202 -15.98 17.43 3.49
C LEU A 202 -15.21 18.76 3.59
N SER A 203 -14.00 18.85 3.02
CA SER A 203 -13.21 20.08 3.01
C SER A 203 -13.57 21.05 1.88
N ILE A 204 -14.47 20.67 0.97
CA ILE A 204 -14.95 21.52 -0.11
C ILE A 204 -15.80 22.67 0.46
N ASP A 205 -15.52 23.89 0.05
CA ASP A 205 -16.31 25.07 0.41
C ASP A 205 -17.74 24.95 -0.13
N LYS A 206 -18.74 25.28 0.70
CA LYS A 206 -20.17 25.19 0.33
C LYS A 206 -20.55 26.13 -0.81
N SER A 207 -19.83 27.24 -0.98
CA SER A 207 -20.06 28.23 -2.04
C SER A 207 -20.02 27.62 -3.44
N TYR A 208 -19.18 26.61 -3.69
CA TYR A 208 -19.16 25.90 -4.98
C TYR A 208 -20.49 25.20 -5.27
N PHE A 209 -21.11 24.61 -4.25
CA PHE A 209 -22.38 23.89 -4.39
C PHE A 209 -23.58 24.83 -4.47
N GLU A 210 -23.51 25.98 -3.80
CA GLU A 210 -24.54 27.03 -3.88
C GLU A 210 -24.54 27.68 -5.26
N ALA A 211 -23.35 28.02 -5.79
CA ALA A 211 -23.21 28.53 -7.16
C ALA A 211 -23.73 27.52 -8.20
N ALA A 212 -23.37 26.24 -8.06
CA ALA A 212 -23.87 25.19 -8.96
C ALA A 212 -25.40 25.04 -8.92
N GLN A 213 -26.03 25.25 -7.75
CA GLN A 213 -27.49 25.24 -7.63
C GLN A 213 -28.13 26.46 -8.30
N LEU A 214 -27.53 27.64 -8.20
CA LEU A 214 -27.97 28.84 -8.91
C LEU A 214 -27.89 28.67 -10.43
N ASP A 215 -26.87 27.97 -10.92
CA ASP A 215 -26.69 27.63 -12.34
C ASP A 215 -27.59 26.46 -12.82
N GLY A 216 -28.42 25.90 -11.94
CA GLY A 216 -29.33 24.78 -12.27
C GLY A 216 -28.63 23.44 -12.50
N ALA A 217 -27.42 23.24 -11.97
CA ALA A 217 -26.68 22.00 -12.14
C ALA A 217 -27.35 20.83 -11.40
N THR A 218 -27.43 19.67 -12.06
CA THR A 218 -27.94 18.45 -11.43
C THR A 218 -26.93 17.84 -10.46
N ARG A 219 -27.39 17.01 -9.52
CA ARG A 219 -26.50 16.31 -8.56
C ARG A 219 -25.41 15.49 -9.25
N TRP A 220 -25.75 14.84 -10.36
CA TRP A 220 -24.78 14.09 -11.15
C TRP A 220 -23.70 15.01 -11.78
N GLN A 221 -24.10 16.18 -12.26
CA GLN A 221 -23.15 17.17 -12.79
C GLN A 221 -22.24 17.71 -11.69
N VAL A 222 -22.80 18.04 -10.51
CA VAL A 222 -22.02 18.47 -9.34
C VAL A 222 -21.01 17.40 -8.93
N MET A 223 -21.42 16.14 -8.84
CA MET A 223 -20.55 15.04 -8.46
C MET A 223 -19.35 14.88 -9.41
N TRP A 224 -19.56 14.95 -10.73
CA TRP A 224 -18.48 14.76 -11.71
C TRP A 224 -17.69 16.02 -12.06
N LYS A 225 -18.28 17.22 -11.95
CA LYS A 225 -17.64 18.49 -12.33
C LYS A 225 -17.06 19.25 -11.14
N ILE A 226 -17.48 18.95 -9.92
CA ILE A 226 -17.00 19.62 -8.69
C ILE A 226 -16.35 18.59 -7.76
N SER A 227 -17.12 17.61 -7.28
CA SER A 227 -16.66 16.68 -6.24
C SER A 227 -15.49 15.79 -6.69
N TYR A 228 -15.59 15.14 -7.86
CA TYR A 228 -14.53 14.27 -8.38
C TYR A 228 -13.23 15.02 -8.72
N PRO A 229 -13.26 16.16 -9.45
CA PRO A 229 -12.05 16.95 -9.71
C PRO A 229 -11.34 17.41 -8.43
N PHE A 230 -12.10 17.70 -7.37
CA PHE A 230 -11.54 18.12 -6.09
C PHE A 230 -10.71 17.01 -5.42
N ILE A 231 -11.21 15.76 -5.39
CA ILE A 231 -10.47 14.64 -4.75
C ILE A 231 -9.43 13.99 -5.67
N ARG A 232 -9.43 14.33 -6.96
CA ARG A 232 -8.52 13.76 -7.97
C ARG A 232 -7.04 13.79 -7.54
N PRO A 233 -6.48 14.85 -6.92
CA PRO A 233 -5.08 14.85 -6.48
C PRO A 233 -4.78 13.73 -5.47
N ILE A 234 -5.68 13.52 -4.50
CA ILE A 234 -5.52 12.49 -3.47
C ILE A 234 -5.70 11.10 -4.06
N VAL A 235 -6.70 10.90 -4.93
CA VAL A 235 -6.87 9.62 -5.66
C VAL A 235 -5.60 9.30 -6.45
N THR A 236 -5.03 10.30 -7.12
CA THR A 236 -3.80 10.13 -7.91
C THR A 236 -2.61 9.79 -7.01
N MET A 237 -2.47 10.45 -5.85
CA MET A 237 -1.43 10.16 -4.87
C MET A 237 -1.48 8.70 -4.38
N PHE A 238 -2.65 8.22 -3.94
CA PHE A 238 -2.81 6.84 -3.50
C PHE A 238 -2.60 5.83 -4.64
N PHE A 239 -3.02 6.18 -5.86
CA PHE A 239 -2.81 5.34 -7.03
C PHE A 239 -1.32 5.16 -7.36
N ILE A 240 -0.53 6.25 -7.35
CA ILE A 240 0.93 6.18 -7.59
C ILE A 240 1.65 5.40 -6.48
N LEU A 241 1.29 5.64 -5.22
CA LEU A 241 1.87 4.89 -4.09
C LEU A 241 1.61 3.39 -4.23
N SER A 242 0.41 3.02 -4.67
CA SER A 242 0.03 1.62 -4.89
C SER A 242 0.73 1.03 -6.12
N LEU A 243 0.88 1.81 -7.20
CA LEU A 243 1.64 1.41 -8.40
C LEU A 243 3.10 1.09 -8.09
N GLY A 244 3.75 1.85 -7.20
CA GLY A 244 5.12 1.57 -6.79
C GLY A 244 5.31 0.21 -6.12
N ARG A 245 4.23 -0.36 -5.58
CA ARG A 245 4.22 -1.69 -4.95
C ARG A 245 3.58 -2.76 -5.83
N ILE A 246 3.31 -2.50 -7.11
CA ILE A 246 2.59 -3.44 -7.99
C ILE A 246 3.31 -4.79 -8.19
N PHE A 247 4.64 -4.83 -8.00
CA PHE A 247 5.43 -6.05 -8.04
C PHE A 247 5.44 -6.84 -6.73
N SER A 248 4.90 -6.28 -5.65
CA SER A 248 4.80 -6.93 -4.34
C SER A 248 3.34 -7.26 -4.05
N ALA A 249 3.01 -8.54 -3.95
CA ALA A 249 1.68 -9.01 -3.60
C ALA A 249 1.46 -8.98 -2.08
N ASP A 250 0.20 -8.92 -1.65
CA ASP A 250 -0.17 -9.12 -0.25
C ASP A 250 0.03 -10.60 0.12
N PHE A 251 1.22 -10.92 0.63
CA PHE A 251 1.60 -12.28 1.01
C PHE A 251 0.53 -12.94 1.89
N GLY A 252 0.02 -12.23 2.92
CA GLY A 252 -0.95 -12.79 3.86
C GLY A 252 -2.24 -13.21 3.15
N MET A 253 -2.76 -12.35 2.28
CA MET A 253 -3.94 -12.65 1.48
C MET A 253 -3.74 -13.90 0.63
N PHE A 254 -2.69 -13.91 -0.20
CA PHE A 254 -2.45 -14.99 -1.15
C PHE A 254 -2.12 -16.31 -0.46
N TYR A 255 -1.39 -16.28 0.65
CA TYR A 255 -0.99 -17.47 1.38
C TYR A 255 -2.15 -18.07 2.17
N TYR A 256 -2.87 -17.26 2.96
CA TYR A 256 -3.90 -17.76 3.86
C TYR A 256 -5.21 -18.07 3.16
N LEU A 257 -5.72 -17.18 2.29
CA LEU A 257 -7.01 -17.39 1.63
C LEU A 257 -6.99 -18.63 0.74
N THR A 258 -5.90 -18.86 0.02
CA THR A 258 -5.74 -20.02 -0.88
C THR A 258 -5.30 -21.29 -0.14
N LYS A 259 -5.03 -21.17 1.18
CA LYS A 259 -4.40 -22.20 2.01
C LYS A 259 -3.10 -22.75 1.43
N ASN A 260 -2.41 -21.96 0.61
CA ASN A 260 -1.22 -22.36 -0.13
C ASN A 260 -1.42 -23.67 -0.94
N SER A 261 -2.63 -23.90 -1.47
CA SER A 261 -2.98 -25.11 -2.24
C SER A 261 -2.23 -25.14 -3.58
N SER A 262 -1.49 -26.23 -3.81
CA SER A 262 -0.71 -26.43 -5.05
C SER A 262 -1.59 -26.52 -6.29
N MET A 263 -2.83 -27.00 -6.15
CA MET A 263 -3.82 -27.09 -7.24
C MET A 263 -4.16 -25.71 -7.80
N LEU A 264 -4.02 -24.65 -7.00
CA LEU A 264 -4.39 -23.28 -7.36
C LEU A 264 -3.23 -22.46 -7.92
N TYR A 265 -2.00 -22.98 -7.86
CA TYR A 265 -0.80 -22.23 -8.20
C TYR A 265 -0.77 -21.73 -9.65
N SER A 266 -1.54 -22.38 -10.53
CA SER A 266 -1.71 -21.92 -11.91
C SER A 266 -2.19 -20.47 -11.98
N VAL A 267 -3.00 -19.98 -11.02
CA VAL A 267 -3.60 -18.63 -11.04
C VAL A 267 -3.36 -17.82 -9.76
N THR A 268 -3.01 -18.46 -8.64
CA THR A 268 -2.85 -17.75 -7.35
C THR A 268 -1.41 -17.61 -6.89
N ASP A 269 -0.47 -18.31 -7.53
CA ASP A 269 0.93 -18.26 -7.10
C ASP A 269 1.58 -16.96 -7.55
N VAL A 270 2.02 -16.16 -6.58
CA VAL A 270 2.66 -14.84 -6.76
C VAL A 270 4.10 -14.88 -6.30
N ILE A 271 4.88 -13.85 -6.66
CA ILE A 271 6.30 -13.78 -6.33
C ILE A 271 6.52 -13.94 -4.83
N ASP A 272 5.78 -13.23 -3.99
CA ASP A 272 5.95 -13.23 -2.53
C ASP A 272 5.67 -14.61 -1.90
N THR A 273 4.66 -15.35 -2.37
CA THR A 273 4.38 -16.71 -1.90
C THR A 273 5.44 -17.70 -2.38
N TYR A 274 5.94 -17.52 -3.60
CA TYR A 274 7.03 -18.33 -4.13
C TYR A 274 8.34 -18.10 -3.37
N VAL A 275 8.75 -16.85 -3.15
CA VAL A 275 9.95 -16.48 -2.38
C VAL A 275 9.88 -17.05 -0.96
N TYR A 276 8.73 -16.92 -0.30
CA TYR A 276 8.55 -17.51 1.02
C TYR A 276 8.74 -19.04 1.02
N ARG A 277 8.18 -19.75 0.02
CA ARG A 277 8.38 -21.19 -0.11
C ARG A 277 9.83 -21.54 -0.45
N ALA A 278 10.49 -20.79 -1.33
CA ALA A 278 11.90 -21.00 -1.67
C ALA A 278 12.81 -20.81 -0.45
N LEU A 279 12.53 -19.82 0.39
CA LEU A 279 13.21 -19.64 1.68
C LEU A 279 12.94 -20.79 2.65
N ARG A 280 11.67 -21.16 2.85
CA ARG A 280 11.28 -22.08 3.92
C ARG A 280 11.46 -23.55 3.59
N VAL A 281 11.27 -23.93 2.34
CA VAL A 281 11.31 -25.33 1.89
C VAL A 281 12.69 -25.69 1.36
N THR A 282 13.26 -24.85 0.50
CA THR A 282 14.56 -25.12 -0.13
C THR A 282 15.74 -24.45 0.57
N GLY A 283 15.50 -23.49 1.47
CA GLY A 283 16.57 -22.78 2.17
C GLY A 283 17.37 -21.82 1.28
N ASP A 284 16.84 -21.46 0.10
CA ASP A 284 17.57 -20.66 -0.89
C ASP A 284 17.45 -19.16 -0.58
N VAL A 285 18.32 -18.70 0.33
CA VAL A 285 18.39 -17.31 0.77
C VAL A 285 18.90 -16.39 -0.35
N GLY A 286 19.84 -16.87 -1.17
CA GLY A 286 20.46 -16.07 -2.24
C GLY A 286 19.45 -15.70 -3.33
N MET A 287 18.74 -16.70 -3.86
CA MET A 287 17.67 -16.49 -4.86
C MET A 287 16.57 -15.60 -4.32
N SER A 288 16.12 -15.85 -3.09
CA SER A 288 15.03 -15.10 -2.47
C SER A 288 15.37 -13.63 -2.24
N THR A 289 16.62 -13.35 -1.84
CA THR A 289 17.12 -11.98 -1.70
C THR A 289 17.23 -11.30 -3.08
N ALA A 290 17.68 -12.03 -4.11
CA ALA A 290 17.77 -11.51 -5.48
C ALA A 290 16.39 -11.11 -6.03
N ILE A 291 15.37 -11.95 -5.82
CA ILE A 291 14.00 -11.65 -6.23
C ILE A 291 13.45 -10.42 -5.50
N GLY A 292 13.66 -10.33 -4.18
CA GLY A 292 13.23 -9.16 -3.40
C GLY A 292 13.91 -7.86 -3.85
N LEU A 293 15.20 -7.93 -4.21
CA LEU A 293 15.93 -6.80 -4.80
C LEU A 293 15.33 -6.41 -6.16
N CYS A 294 15.04 -7.37 -7.04
CA CYS A 294 14.36 -7.10 -8.31
C CYS A 294 13.00 -6.42 -8.12
N GLN A 295 12.15 -6.92 -7.21
CA GLN A 295 10.86 -6.29 -6.91
C GLN A 295 11.03 -4.84 -6.47
N SER A 296 12.01 -4.58 -5.59
CA SER A 296 12.29 -3.23 -5.07
C SER A 296 12.77 -2.27 -6.16
N VAL A 297 13.70 -2.71 -7.01
CA VAL A 297 14.24 -1.90 -8.11
C VAL A 297 13.16 -1.61 -9.16
N VAL A 298 12.40 -2.62 -9.57
CA VAL A 298 11.35 -2.43 -10.58
C VAL A 298 10.21 -1.57 -10.02
N GLY A 299 9.79 -1.80 -8.77
CA GLY A 299 8.81 -0.96 -8.09
C GLY A 299 9.25 0.50 -7.98
N PHE A 300 10.52 0.74 -7.66
CA PHE A 300 11.09 2.09 -7.64
C PHE A 300 11.06 2.76 -9.01
N ILE A 301 11.46 2.05 -10.08
CA ILE A 301 11.41 2.58 -11.45
C ILE A 301 9.97 2.95 -11.83
N ILE A 302 9.01 2.07 -11.56
CA ILE A 302 7.58 2.31 -11.85
C ILE A 302 7.07 3.53 -11.09
N LEU A 303 7.40 3.65 -9.79
CA LEU A 303 7.00 4.79 -8.98
C LEU A 303 7.57 6.10 -9.52
N VAL A 304 8.86 6.14 -9.86
CA VAL A 304 9.51 7.34 -10.41
C VAL A 304 8.89 7.73 -11.76
N VAL A 305 8.64 6.76 -12.64
CA VAL A 305 8.00 7.00 -13.94
C VAL A 305 6.56 7.50 -13.75
N ALA A 306 5.77 6.85 -12.90
CA ALA A 306 4.40 7.26 -12.59
C ALA A 306 4.34 8.66 -11.99
N ASN A 307 5.24 8.99 -11.05
CA ASN A 307 5.32 10.33 -10.46
C ASN A 307 5.68 11.39 -11.51
N LYS A 308 6.64 11.10 -12.41
CA LYS A 308 7.00 12.01 -13.51
C LYS A 308 5.84 12.25 -14.48
N ILE A 309 5.10 11.20 -14.83
CA ILE A 309 3.92 11.31 -15.71
C ILE A 309 2.85 12.18 -15.03
N THR A 310 2.54 11.92 -13.77
CA THR A 310 1.56 12.70 -13.02
C THR A 310 1.95 14.16 -12.86
N LYS A 311 3.22 14.45 -12.60
CA LYS A 311 3.74 15.83 -12.51
C LYS A 311 3.44 16.62 -13.78
N LYS A 312 3.58 15.98 -14.94
CA LYS A 312 3.29 16.60 -16.24
C LYS A 312 1.80 16.86 -16.48
N ILE A 313 0.91 16.06 -15.89
CA ILE A 313 -0.55 16.14 -16.12
C ILE A 313 -1.24 17.05 -15.10
N ASN A 314 -0.88 16.96 -13.82
CA ASN A 314 -1.64 17.58 -12.72
C ASN A 314 -0.96 18.79 -12.07
N GLY A 315 0.29 19.13 -12.39
CA GLY A 315 1.01 20.31 -11.90
C GLY A 315 1.39 20.30 -10.40
N GLU A 316 0.45 19.94 -9.51
CA GLU A 316 0.56 20.11 -8.04
C GLU A 316 0.21 18.83 -7.23
N GLY A 317 -0.14 17.72 -7.88
CA GLY A 317 -0.49 16.45 -7.22
C GLY A 317 0.67 15.47 -7.01
N THR A 318 1.89 15.95 -6.74
CA THR A 318 3.10 15.12 -6.67
C THR A 318 3.50 14.78 -5.25
N LEU A 319 3.99 13.55 -5.05
CA LEU A 319 4.60 13.12 -3.79
C LEU A 319 5.94 13.84 -3.52
N PHE A 320 6.61 14.31 -4.59
CA PHE A 320 7.87 15.06 -4.59
C PHE A 320 7.99 15.97 -5.82
#